data_AF-A0A960MZ24-F1
#
_entry.id   AF-A0A960MZ24-F1
#
_cell.length_a   1.000
_cell.length_b   1.000
_cell.length_c   1.000
_cell.angle_alpha   90.00
_cell.angle_beta   90.00
_cell.angle_gamma   90.00
#
_symmetry.space_group_name_H-M   'P 1'
#
loop_
_entity.id
_entity.type
_entity.pdbx_description
1 polymer ?
#
loop_
_entity_poly.entity_id
_entity_poly.type
_entity_poly.pdbx_seq_one_letter_code
_entity_poly.pdbx_strand_id
1 'polypeptide(L)'
;MSRGWRYAVEIRNRNWLHPEYFAMLRQHGVAHVYNHWTRMPPITEQLELLPARECPFIVGRWLLSPGRSLEWAREQFEPFHQLREIDPAAREAMTELIRGAIEEEPRRPAYLYVGNELEGNALHTIADILESVALA
;
A
#
# COMPACT_ATOMS: atom_id res chain seq x y z
N MET A 1 7.35 -24.25 -6.81
CA MET A 1 6.81 -23.63 -8.04
C MET A 1 7.97 -23.10 -8.86
N SER A 2 7.93 -23.28 -10.19
CA SER A 2 9.02 -23.00 -11.15
C SER A 2 9.45 -21.54 -11.19
N ARG A 3 10.72 -21.29 -11.59
CA ARG A 3 11.42 -19.99 -11.73
C ARG A 3 10.75 -19.02 -12.75
N GLY A 4 9.52 -18.60 -12.48
CA GLY A 4 8.76 -17.64 -13.29
C GLY A 4 8.75 -16.22 -12.71
N TRP A 5 8.04 -15.32 -13.37
CA TRP A 5 7.81 -13.95 -12.88
C TRP A 5 6.93 -13.95 -11.63
N ARG A 6 7.11 -12.95 -10.77
CA ARG A 6 6.22 -12.67 -9.64
C ARG A 6 5.04 -11.82 -10.12
N TYR A 7 3.83 -12.23 -9.75
CA TYR A 7 2.59 -11.52 -10.11
C TYR A 7 1.90 -11.02 -8.85
N ALA A 8 1.30 -9.84 -8.95
CA ALA A 8 0.44 -9.28 -7.92
C ALA A 8 -0.87 -8.78 -8.52
N VAL A 9 -1.97 -8.88 -7.76
CA VAL A 9 -3.31 -8.50 -8.22
C VAL A 9 -3.85 -7.36 -7.35
N GLU A 10 -4.21 -6.28 -8.03
CA GLU A 10 -4.90 -5.14 -7.45
C GLU A 10 -6.38 -5.20 -7.79
N ILE A 11 -7.21 -5.31 -6.76
CA ILE A 11 -8.66 -5.16 -6.87
C ILE A 11 -9.07 -3.80 -6.32
N ARG A 12 -10.01 -3.14 -6.99
CA ARG A 12 -10.55 -1.82 -6.59
C ARG A 12 -12.02 -1.88 -6.24
N ASN A 13 -12.43 -3.00 -5.66
CA ASN A 13 -13.78 -3.23 -5.21
C ASN A 13 -13.73 -4.01 -3.89
N ARG A 14 -14.13 -3.34 -2.80
CA ARG A 14 -14.11 -3.88 -1.44
C ARG A 14 -14.90 -5.18 -1.28
N ASN A 15 -15.93 -5.39 -2.10
CA ASN A 15 -16.79 -6.58 -2.04
C ASN A 15 -16.08 -7.86 -2.54
N TRP A 16 -14.82 -7.78 -2.94
CA TRP A 16 -14.00 -8.94 -3.31
C TRP A 16 -12.94 -9.28 -2.25
N LEU A 17 -12.85 -8.51 -1.16
CA LEU A 17 -11.93 -8.77 -0.06
C LEU A 17 -12.50 -9.87 0.85
N HIS A 18 -12.50 -11.09 0.32
CA HIS A 18 -12.99 -12.28 1.00
C HIS A 18 -11.88 -13.33 1.17
N PRO A 19 -11.96 -14.19 2.21
CA PRO A 19 -10.97 -15.24 2.44
C PRO A 19 -10.68 -16.13 1.22
N GLU A 20 -11.70 -16.43 0.42
CA GLU A 20 -11.59 -17.27 -0.78
C GLU A 20 -10.70 -16.61 -1.85
N TYR A 21 -10.80 -15.30 -2.01
CA TYR A 21 -9.95 -14.54 -2.92
C TYR A 21 -8.48 -14.62 -2.48
N PHE A 22 -8.20 -14.38 -1.20
CA PHE A 22 -6.83 -14.45 -0.67
C PHE A 22 -6.26 -15.87 -0.74
N ALA A 23 -7.08 -16.88 -0.45
CA ALA A 23 -6.69 -18.28 -0.55
C ALA A 23 -6.31 -18.66 -1.98
N MET A 24 -7.08 -18.20 -2.98
CA MET A 24 -6.77 -18.41 -4.40
C MET A 24 -5.42 -17.78 -4.77
N LEU A 25 -5.17 -16.52 -4.39
CA LEU A 25 -3.88 -15.86 -4.66
C LEU A 25 -2.71 -16.65 -4.05
N ARG A 26 -2.84 -17.07 -2.80
CA ARG A 26 -1.83 -17.85 -2.07
C ARG A 26 -1.55 -19.20 -2.75
N GLN A 27 -2.58 -19.89 -3.23
CA GLN A 27 -2.44 -21.16 -3.96
C GLN A 27 -1.60 -21.00 -5.24
N HIS A 28 -1.60 -19.81 -5.85
CA HIS A 28 -0.84 -19.50 -7.06
C HIS A 28 0.45 -18.73 -6.82
N GLY A 29 0.82 -18.45 -5.57
CA GLY A 29 2.01 -17.64 -5.25
C GLY A 29 1.91 -16.19 -5.75
N VAL A 30 0.68 -15.68 -5.91
CA VAL A 30 0.39 -14.31 -6.35
C VAL A 30 0.19 -13.43 -5.12
N ALA A 31 0.74 -12.22 -5.11
CA ALA A 31 0.55 -11.28 -4.01
C ALA A 31 -0.74 -10.46 -4.18
N HIS A 32 -1.39 -10.12 -3.06
CA HIS A 32 -2.42 -9.08 -3.06
C HIS A 32 -1.74 -7.71 -3.07
N VAL A 33 -2.24 -6.79 -3.90
CA VAL A 33 -1.85 -5.37 -3.83
C VAL A 33 -2.76 -4.65 -2.85
N TYR A 34 -2.19 -4.31 -1.69
CA TYR A 34 -2.83 -3.41 -0.73
C TYR A 34 -2.92 -2.01 -1.36
N ASN A 35 -4.12 -1.47 -1.56
CA ASN A 35 -4.25 -0.15 -2.19
C ASN A 35 -5.08 0.82 -1.36
N HIS A 36 -4.51 1.99 -1.13
CA HIS A 36 -5.15 3.14 -0.50
C HIS A 36 -5.77 3.98 -1.62
N TRP A 37 -7.07 3.77 -1.83
CA TRP A 37 -7.81 4.27 -2.98
C TRP A 37 -9.24 4.63 -2.59
N THR A 38 -9.83 5.59 -3.31
CA THR A 38 -11.18 6.16 -3.13
C THR A 38 -12.25 5.18 -2.63
N ARG A 39 -12.36 4.00 -3.23
CA ARG A 39 -13.45 3.02 -2.96
C ARG A 39 -13.02 1.83 -2.10
N MET A 40 -11.74 1.72 -1.82
CA MET A 40 -11.20 0.65 -0.99
C MET A 40 -11.20 1.05 0.48
N PRO A 41 -11.28 0.09 1.41
CA PRO A 41 -10.96 0.37 2.80
C PRO A 41 -9.50 0.83 2.94
N PRO A 42 -9.14 1.57 4.00
CA PRO A 42 -7.75 1.84 4.36
C PRO A 42 -6.88 0.59 4.34
N ILE A 43 -5.59 0.73 4.06
CA ILE A 43 -4.68 -0.42 4.03
C ILE A 43 -4.58 -1.11 5.40
N THR A 44 -4.66 -0.36 6.51
CA THR A 44 -4.70 -0.93 7.87
C THR A 44 -5.84 -1.94 8.04
N GLU A 45 -7.05 -1.62 7.58
CA GLU A 45 -8.19 -2.56 7.57
C GLU A 45 -7.96 -3.76 6.63
N GLN A 46 -7.29 -3.56 5.49
CA GLN A 46 -6.94 -4.67 4.59
C GLN A 46 -5.92 -5.63 5.24
N LEU A 47 -5.01 -5.12 6.08
CA LEU A 47 -4.02 -5.92 6.81
C LEU A 47 -4.65 -6.78 7.90
N GLU A 48 -5.77 -6.36 8.47
CA GLU A 48 -6.58 -7.20 9.37
C GLU A 48 -7.18 -8.41 8.64
N LEU A 49 -7.57 -8.23 7.38
CA LEU A 49 -8.15 -9.30 6.54
C LEU A 49 -7.08 -10.25 5.98
N LEU A 50 -5.92 -9.70 5.58
CA LEU A 50 -4.78 -10.47 5.10
C LEU A 50 -3.50 -9.85 5.67
N PRO A 51 -2.92 -10.44 6.72
CA PRO A 51 -1.63 -10.00 7.24
C PRO A 51 -0.52 -10.12 6.18
N ALA A 52 0.33 -9.10 6.07
CA ALA A 52 1.42 -9.06 5.07
C ALA A 52 2.36 -10.28 5.13
N ARG A 53 2.58 -10.83 6.33
CA ARG A 53 3.37 -12.04 6.59
C ARG A 53 2.81 -13.32 5.94
N GLU A 54 1.56 -13.31 5.50
CA GLU A 54 0.94 -14.42 4.76
C GLU A 54 1.12 -14.30 3.24
N CYS A 55 1.56 -13.13 2.75
CA CYS A 55 1.82 -12.91 1.34
C CYS A 55 3.21 -13.44 0.92
N PRO A 56 3.39 -14.00 -0.28
CA PRO A 56 4.70 -14.46 -0.75
C PRO A 56 5.73 -13.32 -0.90
N PHE A 57 5.24 -12.10 -1.11
CA PHE A 57 5.98 -10.83 -1.12
C PHE A 57 4.97 -9.70 -0.95
N ILE A 58 5.43 -8.50 -0.59
CA ILE A 58 4.55 -7.37 -0.25
C ILE A 58 4.45 -6.43 -1.45
N VAL A 59 3.23 -5.99 -1.78
CA VAL A 59 2.98 -4.93 -2.76
C VAL A 59 1.93 -3.96 -2.22
N GLY A 60 2.25 -2.67 -2.21
CA GLY A 60 1.34 -1.63 -1.72
C GLY A 60 1.29 -0.44 -2.68
N ARG A 61 0.12 0.19 -2.81
CA ARG A 61 -0.09 1.38 -3.63
C ARG A 61 -0.88 2.44 -2.87
N TRP A 62 -0.22 3.55 -2.58
CA TRP A 62 -0.82 4.74 -1.98
C TRP A 62 -1.18 5.72 -3.08
N LEU A 63 -2.46 5.83 -3.39
CA LEU A 63 -2.92 6.58 -4.56
C LEU A 63 -3.74 7.81 -4.15
N LEU A 64 -4.77 7.59 -3.32
CA LEU A 64 -5.72 8.61 -2.87
C LEU A 64 -6.21 8.23 -1.48
N SER A 65 -6.47 9.22 -0.63
CA SER A 65 -7.19 8.95 0.62
C SER A 65 -8.57 8.36 0.31
N PRO A 66 -9.03 7.33 1.04
CA PRO A 66 -10.36 6.76 0.89
C PRO A 66 -11.46 7.83 0.88
N GLY A 67 -12.43 7.67 -0.02
CA GLY A 67 -13.50 8.64 -0.24
C GLY A 67 -13.17 9.81 -1.17
N ARG A 68 -11.89 10.12 -1.43
CA ARG A 68 -11.51 11.25 -2.30
C ARG A 68 -11.41 10.86 -3.76
N SER A 69 -11.90 11.72 -4.66
CA SER A 69 -11.75 11.53 -6.10
C SER A 69 -10.39 12.02 -6.58
N LEU A 70 -9.96 11.50 -7.73
CA LEU A 70 -8.75 11.98 -8.41
C LEU A 70 -8.85 13.46 -8.80
N GLU A 71 -10.02 13.89 -9.25
CA GLU A 71 -10.30 15.28 -9.63
C GLU A 71 -10.09 16.22 -8.46
N TRP A 72 -10.68 15.90 -7.30
CA TRP A 72 -10.49 16.69 -6.08
C TRP A 72 -9.01 16.78 -5.72
N ALA A 73 -8.27 15.66 -5.75
CA ALA A 73 -6.85 15.67 -5.41
C ALA A 73 -6.02 16.55 -6.35
N ARG A 74 -6.33 16.55 -7.65
CA ARG A 74 -5.67 17.43 -8.62
C ARG A 74 -5.95 18.90 -8.35
N GLU A 75 -7.22 19.25 -8.13
CA GLU A 75 -7.61 20.63 -7.80
C GLU A 75 -6.89 21.16 -6.55
N GLN A 76 -6.72 20.32 -5.53
CA GLN A 76 -6.10 20.74 -4.28
C GLN A 76 -4.56 20.71 -4.33
N PHE A 77 -3.97 19.76 -5.05
CA PHE A 77 -2.56 19.43 -4.87
C PHE A 77 -1.67 19.75 -6.08
N GLU A 78 -2.22 19.96 -7.27
CA GLU A 78 -1.42 20.43 -8.40
C GLU A 78 -0.71 21.77 -8.06
N PRO A 79 0.53 21.98 -8.53
CA PRO A 79 1.30 21.17 -9.49
C PRO A 79 2.15 20.05 -8.85
N PHE A 80 1.76 19.55 -7.67
CA PHE A 80 2.43 18.46 -6.94
C PHE A 80 3.88 18.75 -6.48
N HIS A 81 4.20 20.04 -6.33
CA HIS A 81 5.54 20.50 -5.95
C HIS A 81 5.81 20.50 -4.44
N GLN A 82 4.79 20.35 -3.59
CA GLN A 82 4.92 20.45 -2.14
C GLN A 82 3.98 19.50 -1.44
N LEU A 83 4.36 19.08 -0.24
CA LEU A 83 3.45 18.40 0.67
C LEU A 83 2.31 19.38 1.05
N ARG A 84 1.07 18.94 0.86
CA ARG A 84 -0.14 19.73 1.09
C ARG A 84 -0.93 19.23 2.27
N GLU A 85 -0.97 17.92 2.46
CA GLU A 85 -1.71 17.25 3.52
C GLU A 85 -0.93 16.04 3.99
N ILE A 86 -1.16 15.62 5.24
CA ILE A 86 -0.69 14.35 5.77
C ILE A 86 -1.92 13.45 5.93
N ASP A 87 -1.87 12.24 5.37
CA ASP A 87 -2.84 11.17 5.59
C ASP A 87 -2.25 10.18 6.61
N PRO A 88 -2.59 10.29 7.91
CA PRO A 88 -1.93 9.51 8.95
C PRO A 88 -2.15 8.00 8.79
N ALA A 89 -3.34 7.59 8.35
CA ALA A 89 -3.67 6.17 8.15
C ALA A 89 -2.85 5.57 6.99
N ALA A 90 -2.66 6.34 5.92
CA ALA A 90 -1.74 5.96 4.85
C ALA A 90 -0.30 5.79 5.36
N ARG A 91 0.23 6.78 6.10
CA ARG A 91 1.61 6.74 6.59
C ARG A 91 1.85 5.63 7.60
N GLU A 92 0.89 5.38 8.49
CA GLU A 92 0.89 4.27 9.44
C GLU A 92 0.98 2.92 8.73
N ALA A 93 0.08 2.68 7.77
CA ALA A 93 0.09 1.44 6.99
C ALA A 93 1.42 1.20 6.25
N MET A 94 2.03 2.27 5.74
CA MET A 94 3.31 2.15 5.02
C MET A 94 4.45 1.82 5.99
N THR A 95 4.47 2.48 7.14
CA THR A 95 5.43 2.22 8.23
C THR A 95 5.33 0.77 8.70
N GLU A 96 4.11 0.27 8.95
CA GLU A 96 3.87 -1.13 9.34
C GLU A 96 4.41 -2.11 8.31
N LEU A 97 4.10 -1.88 7.02
CA LEU A 97 4.56 -2.74 5.93
C LEU A 97 6.08 -2.71 5.75
N ILE A 98 6.73 -1.56 5.90
CA ILE A 98 8.19 -1.45 5.83
C ILE A 98 8.83 -2.21 6.99
N ARG A 99 8.36 -1.98 8.24
CA ARG A 99 8.88 -2.65 9.44
C ARG A 99 8.72 -4.16 9.36
N GLY A 100 7.53 -4.64 9.03
CA GLY A 100 7.29 -6.08 8.85
C GLY A 100 8.19 -6.69 7.78
N ALA A 101 8.47 -5.98 6.69
CA ALA A 101 9.36 -6.49 5.64
C ALA A 101 10.84 -6.60 6.07
N ILE A 102 11.32 -5.71 6.95
CA ILE A 102 12.72 -5.66 7.39
C ILE A 102 13.00 -6.49 8.65
N GLU A 103 12.03 -6.63 9.55
CA GLU A 103 12.15 -7.34 10.83
C GLU A 103 11.96 -8.86 10.69
N GLU A 104 11.25 -9.31 9.67
CA GLU A 104 11.07 -10.74 9.39
C GLU A 104 12.38 -11.40 8.89
N GLU A 105 12.61 -12.65 9.31
CA GLU A 105 13.71 -13.48 8.84
C GLU A 105 13.20 -14.77 8.17
N PRO A 106 13.50 -15.01 6.88
CA PRO A 106 14.24 -14.14 5.98
C PRO A 106 13.44 -12.89 5.60
N ARG A 107 14.15 -11.77 5.36
CA ARG A 107 13.53 -10.51 4.91
C ARG A 107 12.63 -10.72 3.72
N ARG A 108 11.48 -10.05 3.72
CA ARG A 108 10.48 -10.16 2.68
C ARG A 108 10.62 -9.01 1.67
N PRO A 109 10.69 -9.29 0.36
CA PRO A 109 10.68 -8.22 -0.62
C PRO A 109 9.38 -7.41 -0.56
N ALA A 110 9.49 -6.09 -0.47
CA ALA A 110 8.37 -5.16 -0.50
C ALA A 110 8.48 -4.17 -1.66
N TYR A 111 7.38 -3.96 -2.38
CA TYR A 111 7.25 -3.03 -3.50
C TYR A 111 6.15 -2.03 -3.19
N LEU A 112 6.52 -0.85 -2.72
CA LEU A 112 5.59 0.19 -2.28
C LEU A 112 5.62 1.36 -3.25
N TYR A 113 4.46 1.78 -3.74
CA TYR A 113 4.32 2.86 -4.72
C TYR A 113 3.48 3.99 -4.14
N VAL A 114 3.92 5.23 -4.29
CA VAL A 114 3.24 6.41 -3.76
C VAL A 114 2.93 7.37 -4.90
N GLY A 115 1.67 7.77 -5.02
CA GLY A 115 1.19 8.77 -5.97
C GLY A 115 1.22 10.16 -5.35
N ASN A 116 1.41 11.18 -6.18
CA ASN A 116 1.38 12.57 -5.71
C ASN A 116 0.00 12.98 -5.22
N GLU A 117 -1.05 12.32 -5.71
CA GLU A 117 -2.44 12.63 -5.39
C GLU A 117 -2.84 12.23 -3.97
N LEU A 118 -1.99 11.51 -3.24
CA LEU A 118 -2.22 11.19 -1.83
C LEU A 118 -2.06 12.44 -0.94
N GLU A 119 -0.91 13.11 -1.02
CA GLU A 119 -0.48 14.16 -0.08
C GLU A 119 0.07 15.42 -0.78
N GLY A 120 0.09 15.42 -2.10
CA GLY A 120 0.58 16.52 -2.94
C GLY A 120 2.07 16.48 -3.29
N ASN A 121 2.85 15.58 -2.71
CA ASN A 121 4.23 15.31 -3.14
C ASN A 121 4.66 13.92 -2.65
N ALA A 122 4.74 12.95 -3.57
CA ALA A 122 5.08 11.57 -3.24
C ALA A 122 6.51 11.43 -2.70
N LEU A 123 7.46 12.24 -3.18
CA LEU A 123 8.85 12.16 -2.73
C LEU A 123 9.01 12.62 -1.28
N HIS A 124 8.35 13.71 -0.88
CA HIS A 124 8.31 14.15 0.52
C HIS A 124 7.62 13.11 1.39
N THR A 125 6.49 12.56 0.93
CA THR A 125 5.78 11.47 1.65
C THR A 125 6.73 10.30 1.94
N ILE A 126 7.45 9.83 0.92
CA ILE A 126 8.39 8.72 1.03
C ILE A 126 9.54 9.09 1.97
N ALA A 127 10.13 10.27 1.83
CA ALA A 127 11.25 10.72 2.64
C ALA A 127 10.88 10.77 4.14
N ASP A 128 9.75 11.38 4.48
CA ASP A 128 9.27 11.50 5.86
C ASP A 128 9.05 10.12 6.50
N ILE A 129 8.45 9.18 5.77
CA ILE A 129 8.18 7.82 6.26
C ILE A 129 9.48 7.05 6.48
N LEU A 130 10.43 7.15 5.55
CA LEU A 130 11.74 6.50 5.69
C LEU A 130 12.53 7.06 6.87
N GLU A 131 12.49 8.37 7.10
CA GLU A 131 13.09 9.00 8.28
C GLU A 131 12.43 8.49 9.57
N SER A 132 11.09 8.44 9.61
CA SER A 132 10.35 7.91 10.76
C SER A 132 10.65 6.43 11.05
N VAL A 133 10.91 5.61 10.02
CA VAL A 133 11.26 4.20 10.20
C VAL A 133 12.71 4.06 10.68
N ALA A 134 13.64 4.88 10.19
CA ALA A 134 15.05 4.81 10.56
C ALA A 134 15.35 5.30 11.99
N LEU A 135 14.51 6.20 12.53
CA LEU A 135 14.63 6.75 13.88
C LEU A 135 14.00 5.87 14.98
N ALA A 136 13.30 4.79 14.59
CA ALA A 136 12.61 3.88 15.49
C ALA A 136 13.42 2.61 15.77
#